data_AF-M9UFE6-F1
#
_entry.id   AF-M9UFE6-F1
#
_cell.length_a   1.000
_cell.length_b   1.000
_cell.length_c   1.000
_cell.angle_alpha   90.00
_cell.angle_beta   90.00
_cell.angle_gamma   90.00
#
_symmetry.space_group_name_H-M   'P 1'
#
loop_
_entity.id
_entity.type
_entity.pdbx_description
1 polymer ?
#
loop_
_entity_poly.entity_id
_entity_poly.type
_entity_poly.pdbx_seq_one_letter_code
_entity_poly.pdbx_strand_id
1 'polypeptide(L)'
;MNELNLSEWISVIDQIKRLDEKYEGIMDVVVTGGEPLLRSDLEEILSYITRQKLRHMLLSSGEPISDDRITKLLESGLEKIRINLTSHKYVFNMQSLIMHIKNEVAKKINITKKFKDFGVKEVGGNIVLTSYYLDFLEEIVKLAYKSNLDWIEIHSVIKVGHGYINQKFIVPDPIPIPTNWGEVGLVIAPNGDIYPGSEATSIPLSKLGNIKNDSLIEIWFSNSLLNKIRSLSFLGEPCKSCEVKKLCRGGFRFNAYITKNDLFAPDPSCQLVKDYIGKS
;
A
#
# COMPACT_ATOMS: atom_id res chain seq x y z
N MET A 1 18.04 6.54 9.60
CA MET A 1 17.66 6.96 8.23
C MET A 1 17.25 8.41 8.32
N ASN A 2 17.74 9.27 7.42
CA ASN A 2 17.32 10.67 7.37
C ASN A 2 16.07 10.76 6.50
N GLU A 3 14.94 10.97 7.15
CA GLU A 3 13.66 11.22 6.49
C GLU A 3 13.70 12.58 5.75
N LEU A 4 12.98 12.67 4.63
CA LEU A 4 12.83 13.91 3.86
C LEU A 4 12.22 14.99 4.75
N ASN A 5 12.82 16.18 4.72
CA ASN A 5 12.25 17.34 5.41
C ASN A 5 11.10 17.96 4.57
N LEU A 6 10.44 18.98 5.12
CA LEU A 6 9.32 19.65 4.45
C LEU A 6 9.66 20.19 3.05
N SER A 7 10.81 20.88 2.91
CA SER A 7 11.18 21.48 1.61
C SER A 7 11.51 20.41 0.56
N GLU A 8 12.05 19.29 0.99
CA GLU A 8 12.27 18.13 0.12
C GLU A 8 10.93 17.51 -0.33
N TRP A 9 9.95 17.34 0.57
CA TRP A 9 8.60 16.88 0.19
C TRP A 9 7.87 17.86 -0.73
N ILE A 10 8.03 19.16 -0.52
CA ILE A 10 7.51 20.19 -1.44
C ILE A 10 8.11 19.99 -2.84
N SER A 11 9.42 19.79 -2.95
CA SER A 11 10.09 19.49 -4.23
C SER A 11 9.58 18.19 -4.87
N VAL A 12 9.29 17.16 -4.08
CA VAL A 12 8.65 15.92 -4.57
C VAL A 12 7.28 16.24 -5.18
N ILE A 13 6.45 17.01 -4.48
CA ILE A 13 5.10 17.37 -4.94
C ILE A 13 5.16 18.21 -6.23
N ASP A 14 6.14 19.11 -6.35
CA ASP A 14 6.38 19.85 -7.60
C ASP A 14 6.70 18.92 -8.77
N GLN A 15 7.51 17.88 -8.56
CA GLN A 15 7.80 16.89 -9.60
C GLN A 15 6.57 16.07 -9.97
N ILE A 16 5.74 15.68 -8.99
CA ILE A 16 4.45 15.01 -9.24
C ILE A 16 3.54 15.92 -10.07
N LYS A 17 3.46 17.21 -9.72
CA LYS A 17 2.62 18.18 -10.45
C LYS A 17 3.06 18.34 -11.90
N ARG A 18 4.36 18.42 -12.17
CA ARG A 18 4.87 18.48 -13.56
C ARG A 18 4.52 17.22 -14.36
N LEU A 19 4.49 16.05 -13.71
CA LEU A 19 4.07 14.81 -14.36
C LEU A 19 2.57 14.86 -14.69
N ASP A 20 1.75 15.28 -13.73
CA ASP A 20 0.31 15.48 -13.89
C ASP A 20 0.00 16.46 -15.04
N GLU A 21 0.62 17.64 -15.07
CA GLU A 21 0.40 18.65 -16.12
C GLU A 21 0.80 18.16 -17.51
N LYS A 22 1.83 17.31 -17.60
CA LYS A 22 2.34 16.85 -18.90
C LYS A 22 1.56 15.68 -19.48
N TYR A 23 0.96 14.84 -18.64
CA TYR A 23 0.37 13.57 -19.08
C TYR A 23 -1.08 13.34 -18.62
N GLU A 24 -1.66 14.25 -17.83
CA GLU A 24 -2.96 14.08 -17.15
C GLU A 24 -3.04 12.72 -16.42
N GLY A 25 -1.90 12.28 -15.88
CA GLY A 25 -1.68 10.89 -15.51
C GLY A 25 -1.74 10.59 -14.02
N ILE A 26 -1.80 11.61 -13.16
CA ILE A 26 -1.81 11.40 -11.71
C ILE A 26 -3.26 11.33 -11.23
N MET A 27 -3.69 10.11 -10.89
CA MET A 27 -5.01 9.91 -10.33
C MET A 27 -5.09 10.40 -8.88
N ASP A 28 -4.21 9.92 -8.01
CA ASP A 28 -4.20 10.26 -6.58
C ASP A 28 -2.76 10.27 -6.02
N VAL A 29 -2.50 11.20 -5.10
CA VAL A 29 -1.33 11.18 -4.22
C VAL A 29 -1.73 10.55 -2.89
N VAL A 30 -1.19 9.36 -2.60
CA VAL A 30 -1.52 8.62 -1.38
C VAL A 30 -0.45 8.87 -0.31
N VAL A 31 -0.80 9.61 0.74
CA VAL A 31 0.08 9.88 1.88
C VAL A 31 -0.02 8.73 2.87
N THR A 32 1.08 8.01 3.05
CA THR A 32 1.13 6.78 3.86
C THR A 32 2.54 6.59 4.47
N GLY A 33 2.91 5.36 4.83
CA GLY A 33 4.19 5.00 5.43
C GLY A 33 3.98 4.01 6.57
N GLY A 34 4.63 4.26 7.71
CA GLY A 34 4.29 3.58 8.97
C GLY A 34 3.01 4.15 9.57
N GLU A 35 3.09 5.38 10.07
CA GLU A 35 1.93 6.17 10.51
C GLU A 35 2.18 7.65 10.17
N PRO A 36 1.54 8.21 9.13
CA PRO A 36 1.78 9.58 8.72
C PRO A 36 1.35 10.61 9.76
N LEU A 37 0.36 10.30 10.62
CA LEU A 37 -0.09 11.23 11.68
C LEU A 37 0.97 11.54 12.73
N LEU A 38 2.05 10.75 12.81
CA LEU A 38 3.17 11.02 13.72
C LEU A 38 4.08 12.14 13.23
N ARG A 39 3.94 12.56 11.97
CA ARG A 39 4.77 13.59 11.37
C ARG A 39 4.26 14.98 11.77
N SER A 40 5.16 15.83 12.26
CA SER A 40 4.80 17.15 12.80
C SER A 40 4.33 18.13 11.73
N ASP A 41 4.90 18.05 10.53
CA ASP A 41 4.67 18.93 9.37
C ASP A 41 3.73 18.31 8.31
N LEU A 42 2.84 17.39 8.72
CA LEU A 42 1.89 16.74 7.81
C LEU A 42 0.89 17.73 7.21
N GLU A 43 0.39 18.68 8.00
CA GLU A 43 -0.55 19.72 7.57
C GLU A 43 0.03 20.59 6.47
N GLU A 44 1.30 20.99 6.60
CA GLU A 44 2.01 21.78 5.61
C GLU A 44 2.16 21.02 4.29
N ILE A 45 2.45 19.71 4.36
CA ILE A 45 2.51 18.82 3.20
C ILE A 45 1.13 18.74 2.53
N LEU A 46 0.07 18.42 3.28
CA LEU A 46 -1.29 18.31 2.74
C LEU A 46 -1.77 19.64 2.14
N SER A 47 -1.54 20.75 2.83
CA SER A 47 -1.85 22.09 2.34
C SER A 47 -1.14 22.39 1.02
N TYR A 48 0.12 21.96 0.87
CA TYR A 48 0.85 22.11 -0.38
C TYR A 48 0.26 21.24 -1.52
N ILE A 49 -0.05 19.97 -1.25
CA ILE A 49 -0.72 19.08 -2.23
C ILE A 49 -2.06 19.67 -2.68
N THR A 50 -2.88 20.16 -1.74
CA THR A 50 -4.16 20.82 -2.02
C THR A 50 -3.98 22.06 -2.90
N ARG A 51 -3.00 22.92 -2.62
CA ARG A 51 -2.70 24.11 -3.45
C ARG A 51 -2.30 23.76 -4.87
N GLN A 52 -1.61 22.63 -5.07
CA GLN A 52 -1.25 22.11 -6.38
C GLN A 52 -2.42 21.46 -7.13
N LYS A 53 -3.62 21.42 -6.50
CA LYS A 53 -4.85 20.81 -7.03
C LYS A 53 -4.68 19.33 -7.35
N LEU A 54 -3.81 18.65 -6.59
CA LEU A 54 -3.64 17.21 -6.69
C LEU A 54 -4.63 16.52 -5.76
N ARG A 55 -5.40 15.57 -6.30
CA ARG A 55 -6.24 14.71 -5.46
C ARG A 55 -5.35 13.86 -4.57
N HIS A 56 -5.76 13.68 -3.32
CA HIS A 56 -4.95 12.97 -2.36
C HIS A 56 -5.78 12.26 -1.30
N MET A 57 -5.17 11.22 -0.72
CA MET A 57 -5.76 10.41 0.34
C MET A 57 -4.73 10.18 1.45
N LEU A 58 -5.16 10.28 2.70
CA LEU A 58 -4.38 9.88 3.86
C LEU A 58 -4.68 8.42 4.25
N LEU A 59 -3.65 7.60 4.41
CA LEU A 59 -3.77 6.25 4.95
C LEU A 59 -3.21 6.22 6.37
N SER A 60 -4.05 5.87 7.35
CA SER A 60 -3.63 5.82 8.76
C SER A 60 -3.95 4.46 9.38
N SER A 61 -3.15 4.07 10.37
CA SER A 61 -3.42 2.90 11.21
C SER A 61 -4.55 3.15 12.22
N GLY A 62 -4.98 4.41 12.39
CA GLY A 62 -6.08 4.80 13.26
C GLY A 62 -5.67 5.01 14.72
N GLU A 63 -4.45 5.50 14.95
CA GLU A 63 -4.00 5.87 16.29
C GLU A 63 -4.85 7.01 16.88
N PRO A 64 -4.96 7.12 18.22
CA PRO A 64 -5.68 8.21 18.87
C PRO A 64 -5.20 9.58 18.40
N ILE A 65 -6.14 10.44 18.04
CA ILE A 65 -5.89 11.79 17.52
C ILE A 65 -6.78 12.81 18.22
N SER A 66 -6.23 13.99 18.50
CA SER A 66 -6.97 15.09 19.13
C SER A 66 -7.91 15.79 18.15
N ASP A 67 -8.96 16.40 18.68
CA ASP A 67 -9.93 17.20 17.93
C ASP A 67 -9.24 18.34 17.17
N ASP A 68 -8.36 19.07 17.85
CA ASP A 68 -7.54 20.16 17.27
C ASP A 68 -6.73 19.69 16.06
N ARG A 69 -6.12 18.50 16.14
CA ARG A 69 -5.33 17.96 15.02
C ARG A 69 -6.21 17.59 13.83
N ILE A 70 -7.41 17.05 14.06
CA ILE A 70 -8.37 16.78 12.96
C ILE A 70 -8.80 18.08 12.28
N THR A 71 -9.10 19.13 13.06
CA THR A 71 -9.45 20.45 12.52
C THR A 71 -8.33 20.99 11.62
N LYS A 72 -7.08 20.94 12.08
CA LYS A 72 -5.92 21.39 11.28
C LYS A 72 -5.72 20.59 10.00
N LEU A 73 -5.96 19.28 10.04
CA LEU A 73 -5.92 18.43 8.84
C LEU A 73 -7.01 18.83 7.83
N LEU A 74 -8.23 19.12 8.28
CA LEU A 74 -9.32 19.61 7.44
C LEU A 74 -9.00 20.97 6.83
N GLU A 75 -8.49 21.91 7.62
CA GLU A 75 -8.04 23.23 7.16
C GLU A 75 -6.91 23.13 6.12
N SER A 76 -6.11 22.07 6.19
CA SER A 76 -5.06 21.75 5.22
C SER A 76 -5.58 21.12 3.92
N GLY A 77 -6.89 20.85 3.84
CA GLY A 77 -7.54 20.29 2.66
C GLY A 77 -7.66 18.77 2.64
N LEU A 78 -7.58 18.10 3.80
CA LEU A 78 -7.84 16.66 3.88
C LEU A 78 -9.31 16.35 3.55
N GLU A 79 -9.55 15.80 2.36
CA GLU A 79 -10.91 15.42 1.94
C GLU A 79 -11.17 13.91 2.05
N LYS A 80 -10.11 13.10 1.97
CA LYS A 80 -10.22 11.63 1.91
C LYS A 80 -9.23 10.95 2.85
N ILE A 81 -9.74 10.06 3.70
CA ILE A 81 -8.95 9.25 4.61
C ILE A 81 -9.40 7.79 4.59
N ARG A 82 -8.46 6.86 4.68
CA ARG A 82 -8.74 5.43 4.90
C ARG A 82 -8.02 4.96 6.15
N ILE A 83 -8.76 4.37 7.06
CA ILE A 83 -8.24 3.87 8.34
C ILE A 83 -8.18 2.34 8.32
N ASN A 84 -7.03 1.77 8.65
CA ASN A 84 -6.90 0.33 8.75
C ASN A 84 -7.60 -0.19 10.00
N LEU A 85 -8.78 -0.80 9.86
CA LEU A 85 -9.63 -1.28 10.96
C LEU A 85 -9.06 -2.49 11.69
N THR A 86 -8.17 -3.26 11.05
CA THR A 86 -7.52 -4.42 11.67
C THR A 86 -6.09 -4.11 12.10
N SER A 87 -5.53 -4.93 12.98
CA SER A 87 -4.13 -4.85 13.41
C SER A 87 -3.39 -6.17 13.14
N HIS A 88 -2.07 -6.08 13.16
CA HIS A 88 -1.13 -7.18 12.89
C HIS A 88 -0.58 -7.82 14.17
N LYS A 89 -1.14 -7.50 15.35
CA LYS A 89 -0.55 -7.86 16.65
C LYS A 89 -0.52 -9.37 16.88
N TYR A 90 0.64 -9.84 17.33
CA TYR A 90 0.83 -11.19 17.86
C TYR A 90 0.03 -11.35 19.14
N VAL A 91 -0.97 -12.23 19.13
CA VAL A 91 -1.61 -12.67 20.37
C VAL A 91 -1.34 -14.15 20.56
N PHE A 92 -0.73 -14.47 21.71
CA PHE A 92 -0.29 -15.81 22.08
C PHE A 92 -1.44 -16.75 22.52
N ASN A 93 -2.63 -16.20 22.78
CA ASN A 93 -3.81 -16.94 23.26
C ASN A 93 -5.06 -16.55 22.45
N MET A 94 -5.83 -17.55 22.01
CA MET A 94 -7.04 -17.38 21.20
C MET A 94 -8.19 -16.66 21.92
N GLN A 95 -8.40 -16.87 23.22
CA GLN A 95 -9.49 -16.22 23.95
C GLN A 95 -9.23 -14.72 24.14
N SER A 96 -7.99 -14.34 24.47
CA SER A 96 -7.61 -12.93 24.56
C SER A 96 -7.57 -12.26 23.18
N LEU A 97 -7.26 -13.02 22.12
CA LEU A 97 -7.25 -12.51 20.74
C LEU A 97 -8.63 -11.99 20.31
N ILE A 98 -9.71 -12.73 20.57
CA ILE A 98 -11.06 -12.33 20.17
C ILE A 98 -11.48 -11.02 20.85
N MET A 99 -11.33 -10.94 22.17
CA MET A 99 -11.67 -9.73 22.93
C MET A 99 -10.81 -8.54 22.47
N HIS A 100 -9.52 -8.77 22.21
CA HIS A 100 -8.61 -7.75 21.72
C HIS A 100 -9.01 -7.24 20.34
N ILE A 101 -9.32 -8.14 19.40
CA ILE A 101 -9.79 -7.81 18.05
C ILE A 101 -11.03 -6.91 18.12
N LYS A 102 -12.05 -7.33 18.87
CA LYS A 102 -13.30 -6.56 18.98
C LYS A 102 -13.04 -5.15 19.53
N ASN A 103 -12.23 -5.06 20.58
CA ASN A 103 -11.89 -3.78 21.19
C ASN A 103 -11.07 -2.89 20.27
N GLU A 104 -10.09 -3.43 19.53
CA GLU A 104 -9.30 -2.65 18.59
C GLU A 104 -10.12 -2.18 17.39
N VAL A 105 -10.93 -3.06 16.79
CA VAL A 105 -11.83 -2.69 15.69
C VAL A 105 -12.78 -1.58 16.14
N ALA A 106 -13.42 -1.72 17.32
CA ALA A 106 -14.32 -0.71 17.86
C ALA A 106 -13.62 0.64 18.07
N LYS A 107 -12.38 0.66 18.58
CA LYS A 107 -11.59 1.88 18.72
C LYS A 107 -11.35 2.56 17.37
N LYS A 108 -10.94 1.80 16.36
CA LYS A 108 -10.65 2.35 15.03
C LYS A 108 -11.91 2.83 14.30
N ILE A 109 -13.02 2.16 14.52
CA ILE A 109 -14.34 2.61 14.04
C ILE A 109 -14.76 3.93 14.70
N ASN A 110 -14.47 4.11 15.99
CA ASN A 110 -14.72 5.40 16.65
C ASN A 110 -13.84 6.51 16.06
N ILE A 111 -12.59 6.22 15.70
CA ILE A 111 -11.71 7.17 15.02
C ILE A 111 -12.28 7.54 13.64
N THR A 112 -12.73 6.56 12.83
CA THR A 112 -13.35 6.86 11.53
C THR A 112 -14.59 7.72 11.68
N LYS A 113 -15.45 7.40 12.67
CA LYS A 113 -16.62 8.20 12.96
C LYS A 113 -16.25 9.63 13.33
N LYS A 114 -15.20 9.79 14.14
CA LYS A 114 -14.70 11.11 14.53
C LYS A 114 -14.28 11.95 13.31
N PHE A 115 -13.52 11.39 12.36
CA PHE A 115 -13.18 12.11 11.13
C PHE A 115 -14.44 12.49 10.32
N LYS A 116 -15.44 11.61 10.27
CA LYS A 116 -16.71 11.89 9.58
C LYS A 116 -17.50 13.01 10.27
N ASP A 117 -17.60 12.98 11.60
CA ASP A 117 -18.31 13.97 12.41
C ASP A 117 -17.68 15.37 12.30
N PHE A 118 -16.35 15.45 12.12
CA PHE A 118 -15.62 16.70 11.85
C PHE A 118 -15.80 17.22 10.41
N GLY A 119 -16.32 16.40 9.49
CA GLY A 119 -16.64 16.82 8.13
C GLY A 119 -15.67 16.36 7.04
N VAL A 120 -14.83 15.34 7.28
CA VAL A 120 -14.07 14.72 6.18
C VAL A 120 -15.07 14.11 5.19
N LYS A 121 -14.91 14.46 3.90
CA LYS A 121 -15.87 14.10 2.84
C LYS A 121 -15.97 12.59 2.66
N GLU A 122 -14.82 11.94 2.55
CA GLU A 122 -14.69 10.51 2.25
C GLU A 122 -13.87 9.80 3.34
N VAL A 123 -14.51 8.93 4.11
CA VAL A 123 -13.92 8.14 5.20
C VAL A 123 -14.13 6.66 4.92
N GLY A 124 -13.03 5.96 4.63
CA GLY A 124 -13.02 4.53 4.34
C GLY A 124 -12.37 3.68 5.42
N GLY A 125 -12.71 2.40 5.43
CA GLY A 125 -12.09 1.37 6.26
C GLY A 125 -11.28 0.38 5.43
N ASN A 126 -10.11 -0.01 5.91
CA ASN A 126 -9.34 -1.13 5.34
C ASN A 126 -9.33 -2.31 6.30
N ILE A 127 -9.61 -3.52 5.79
CA ILE A 127 -9.54 -4.78 6.53
C ILE A 127 -8.50 -5.64 5.83
N VAL A 128 -7.38 -5.91 6.50
CA VAL A 128 -6.47 -6.98 6.09
C VAL A 128 -7.00 -8.30 6.64
N LEU A 129 -7.41 -9.21 5.75
CA LEU A 129 -8.09 -10.45 6.09
C LEU A 129 -7.08 -11.56 6.45
N THR A 130 -7.02 -11.87 7.74
CA THR A 130 -6.35 -13.08 8.26
C THR A 130 -7.39 -14.14 8.63
N SER A 131 -6.94 -15.38 8.82
CA SER A 131 -7.79 -16.50 9.22
C SER A 131 -8.55 -16.23 10.52
N TYR A 132 -7.97 -15.47 11.45
CA TYR A 132 -8.62 -15.12 12.71
C TYR A 132 -9.55 -13.90 12.62
N TYR A 133 -9.48 -13.09 11.56
CA TYR A 133 -10.52 -12.09 11.25
C TYR A 133 -11.67 -12.67 10.43
N LEU A 134 -11.46 -13.81 9.76
CA LEU A 134 -12.46 -14.42 8.87
C LEU A 134 -13.78 -14.72 9.58
N ASP A 135 -13.71 -15.32 10.77
CA ASP A 135 -14.90 -15.64 11.58
C ASP A 135 -15.64 -14.40 12.10
N PHE A 136 -14.97 -13.24 12.15
CA PHE A 136 -15.53 -11.98 12.65
C PHE A 136 -15.85 -10.99 11.54
N LEU A 137 -15.59 -11.34 10.27
CA LEU A 137 -15.69 -10.40 9.16
C LEU A 137 -17.09 -9.79 9.05
N GLU A 138 -18.14 -10.59 9.22
CA GLU A 138 -19.52 -10.12 9.19
C GLU A 138 -19.80 -9.09 10.31
N GLU A 139 -19.27 -9.31 11.51
CA GLU A 139 -19.43 -8.39 12.64
C GLU A 139 -18.68 -7.07 12.38
N ILE A 140 -17.45 -7.14 11.87
CA ILE A 140 -16.64 -5.96 11.53
C ILE A 140 -17.35 -5.13 10.46
N VAL A 141 -17.86 -5.77 9.39
CA VAL A 141 -18.61 -5.10 8.31
C VAL A 141 -19.89 -4.46 8.86
N LYS A 142 -20.64 -5.15 9.73
CA LYS A 142 -21.83 -4.58 10.38
C LYS A 142 -21.50 -3.35 11.24
N LEU A 143 -20.41 -3.39 12.00
CA LEU A 143 -19.97 -2.26 12.82
C LEU A 143 -19.55 -1.06 11.97
N ALA A 144 -18.81 -1.31 10.88
CA ALA A 144 -18.40 -0.28 9.95
C ALA A 144 -19.61 0.34 9.21
N TYR A 145 -20.57 -0.48 8.75
CA TYR A 145 -21.82 0.00 8.16
C TYR A 145 -22.61 0.90 9.13
N LYS A 146 -22.76 0.48 10.39
CA LYS A 146 -23.44 1.28 11.43
C LYS A 146 -22.74 2.60 11.75
N SER A 147 -21.47 2.73 11.40
CA SER A 147 -20.65 3.91 11.68
C SER A 147 -20.59 4.88 10.51
N ASN A 148 -21.38 4.63 9.46
CA ASN A 148 -21.52 5.50 8.29
C ASN A 148 -20.18 5.75 7.56
N LEU A 149 -19.33 4.72 7.49
CA LEU A 149 -18.18 4.72 6.59
C LEU A 149 -18.67 4.71 5.14
N ASP A 150 -17.98 5.45 4.28
CA ASP A 150 -18.36 5.59 2.88
C ASP A 150 -18.03 4.33 2.06
N TRP A 151 -16.95 3.62 2.41
CA TRP A 151 -16.59 2.33 1.84
C TRP A 151 -15.72 1.49 2.79
N ILE A 152 -15.65 0.19 2.50
CA ILE A 152 -14.71 -0.73 3.14
C ILE A 152 -13.98 -1.49 2.04
N GLU A 153 -12.68 -1.64 2.21
CA GLU A 153 -11.86 -2.52 1.40
C GLU A 153 -11.40 -3.72 2.22
N ILE A 154 -11.50 -4.91 1.62
CA ILE A 154 -11.01 -6.15 2.22
C ILE A 154 -9.88 -6.65 1.34
N HIS A 155 -8.68 -6.72 1.92
CA HIS A 155 -7.48 -7.15 1.21
C HIS A 155 -6.92 -8.43 1.83
N SER A 156 -6.50 -9.36 0.99
CA SER A 156 -5.70 -10.51 1.42
C SER A 156 -4.37 -10.03 2.00
N VAL A 157 -3.81 -10.80 2.94
CA VAL A 157 -2.47 -10.53 3.46
C VAL A 157 -1.43 -10.71 2.35
N ILE A 158 -0.69 -9.64 2.06
CA ILE A 158 0.49 -9.69 1.21
C ILE A 158 1.68 -10.18 2.05
N LYS A 159 2.46 -11.15 1.54
CA LYS A 159 3.59 -11.79 2.25
C LYS A 159 4.85 -10.92 2.35
N VAL A 160 4.71 -9.67 2.77
CA VAL A 160 5.81 -8.71 2.96
C VAL A 160 5.73 -8.11 4.36
N GLY A 161 6.88 -7.76 4.96
CA GLY A 161 6.95 -7.18 6.30
C GLY A 161 6.20 -8.01 7.35
N HIS A 162 5.24 -7.41 8.05
CA HIS A 162 4.39 -8.10 9.03
C HIS A 162 3.57 -9.24 8.43
N GLY A 163 3.20 -9.18 7.15
CA GLY A 163 2.47 -10.26 6.48
C GLY A 163 3.33 -11.50 6.25
N TYR A 164 4.64 -11.32 6.03
CA TYR A 164 5.59 -12.45 5.96
C TYR A 164 5.70 -13.16 7.32
N ILE A 165 5.77 -12.37 8.39
CA ILE A 165 5.82 -12.89 9.77
C ILE A 165 4.52 -13.64 10.11
N ASN A 166 3.38 -13.09 9.72
CA ASN A 166 2.04 -13.67 9.98
C ASN A 166 1.56 -14.65 8.90
N GLN A 167 2.47 -15.19 8.08
CA GLN A 167 2.10 -15.98 6.89
C GLN A 167 1.26 -17.24 7.18
N LYS A 168 1.32 -17.77 8.41
CA LYS A 168 0.51 -18.91 8.88
C LYS A 168 -0.98 -18.59 9.03
N PHE A 169 -1.35 -17.31 9.09
CA PHE A 169 -2.73 -16.85 9.24
C PHE A 169 -3.29 -16.28 7.94
N ILE A 170 -2.62 -16.50 6.81
CA ILE A 170 -3.08 -16.03 5.51
C ILE A 170 -4.23 -16.91 5.05
N VAL A 171 -5.34 -16.28 4.68
CA VAL A 171 -6.40 -16.96 3.94
C VAL A 171 -5.87 -17.23 2.52
N PRO A 172 -5.78 -18.50 2.08
CA PRO A 172 -5.19 -18.83 0.79
C PRO A 172 -5.93 -18.14 -0.37
N ASP A 173 -5.17 -17.51 -1.26
CA ASP A 173 -5.69 -17.02 -2.54
C ASP A 173 -5.48 -18.11 -3.61
N PRO A 174 -6.52 -18.52 -4.36
CA PRO A 174 -6.37 -19.49 -5.44
C PRO A 174 -5.52 -18.97 -6.62
N ILE A 175 -5.33 -17.65 -6.75
CA ILE A 175 -4.62 -17.05 -7.88
C ILE A 175 -3.36 -16.32 -7.38
N PRO A 176 -2.20 -16.51 -8.03
CA PRO A 176 -1.01 -15.72 -7.71
C PRO A 176 -1.31 -14.23 -7.88
N ILE A 177 -0.96 -13.43 -6.87
CA ILE A 177 -1.11 -11.97 -6.91
C ILE A 177 -0.31 -11.44 -8.12
N PRO A 178 -0.96 -10.75 -9.07
CA PRO A 178 -0.26 -10.24 -10.23
C PRO A 178 0.71 -9.14 -9.83
N THR A 179 1.82 -9.00 -10.57
CA THR A 179 2.69 -7.84 -10.39
C THR A 179 2.14 -6.63 -11.15
N ASN A 180 1.81 -5.57 -10.41
CA ASN A 180 1.41 -4.26 -10.92
C ASN A 180 2.55 -3.21 -10.83
N TRP A 181 3.77 -3.67 -10.52
CA TRP A 181 4.94 -2.84 -10.33
C TRP A 181 5.19 -1.87 -11.49
N GLY A 182 5.13 -0.57 -11.19
CA GLY A 182 5.31 0.51 -12.16
C GLY A 182 4.25 0.58 -13.27
N GLU A 183 3.15 -0.16 -13.16
CA GLU A 183 1.99 -0.03 -14.05
C GLU A 183 0.97 0.96 -13.47
N VAL A 184 0.74 0.89 -12.16
CA VAL A 184 -0.31 1.69 -11.48
C VAL A 184 0.23 2.91 -10.74
N GLY A 185 1.53 2.93 -10.43
CA GLY A 185 2.13 4.02 -9.67
C GLY A 185 3.55 3.71 -9.21
N LEU A 186 4.10 4.65 -8.43
CA LEU A 186 5.40 4.57 -7.78
C LEU A 186 5.24 4.82 -6.28
N VAL A 187 6.21 4.36 -5.50
CA VAL A 187 6.33 4.65 -4.07
C VAL A 187 7.60 5.43 -3.82
N ILE A 188 7.48 6.53 -3.08
CA ILE A 188 8.62 7.33 -2.63
C ILE A 188 8.77 7.08 -1.13
N ALA A 189 9.87 6.44 -0.75
CA ALA A 189 10.17 6.11 0.64
C ALA A 189 10.59 7.36 1.44
N PRO A 190 10.55 7.32 2.78
CA PRO A 190 10.91 8.48 3.61
C PRO A 190 12.32 9.01 3.39
N ASN A 191 13.28 8.18 2.92
CA ASN A 191 14.64 8.60 2.59
C ASN A 191 14.78 9.16 1.15
N GLY A 192 13.68 9.26 0.41
CA GLY A 192 13.62 9.69 -0.98
C GLY A 192 13.81 8.57 -2.01
N ASP A 193 14.06 7.33 -1.60
CA ASP A 193 14.21 6.23 -2.56
C ASP A 193 12.89 5.92 -3.28
N ILE A 194 12.97 5.64 -4.57
CA ILE A 194 11.82 5.43 -5.44
C ILE A 194 11.71 3.94 -5.77
N TYR A 195 10.51 3.38 -5.64
CA TYR A 195 10.20 1.96 -5.84
C TYR A 195 8.97 1.80 -6.75
N PRO A 196 8.85 0.67 -7.46
CA PRO A 196 7.72 0.41 -8.36
C PRO A 196 6.40 0.01 -7.64
N GLY A 197 6.43 -0.15 -6.31
CA GLY A 197 5.29 -0.55 -5.48
C GLY A 197 5.64 -0.59 -4.00
N SER A 198 4.65 -0.73 -3.11
CA SER A 198 4.86 -0.76 -1.65
C SER A 198 5.73 -1.94 -1.22
N GLU A 199 5.51 -3.10 -1.83
CA GLU A 199 6.17 -4.36 -1.53
C GLU A 199 7.65 -4.33 -1.94
N ALA A 200 7.96 -3.55 -2.96
CA ALA A 200 9.31 -3.37 -3.48
C ALA A 200 10.23 -2.62 -2.49
N THR A 201 9.69 -1.84 -1.57
CA THR A 201 10.50 -1.12 -0.56
C THR A 201 11.33 -2.05 0.32
N SER A 202 10.95 -3.33 0.42
CA SER A 202 11.67 -4.37 1.16
C SER A 202 12.70 -5.12 0.30
N ILE A 203 12.88 -4.74 -0.97
CA ILE A 203 13.75 -5.43 -1.93
C ILE A 203 14.77 -4.44 -2.51
N PRO A 204 16.03 -4.47 -2.06
CA PRO A 204 17.07 -3.54 -2.53
C PRO A 204 17.23 -3.52 -4.06
N LEU A 205 17.12 -4.69 -4.71
CA LEU A 205 17.25 -4.83 -6.16
C LEU A 205 16.13 -4.14 -6.97
N SER A 206 15.06 -3.70 -6.30
CA SER A 206 13.91 -3.06 -6.96
C SER A 206 13.92 -1.53 -6.87
N LYS A 207 14.94 -0.94 -6.23
CA LYS A 207 15.11 0.52 -6.17
C LYS A 207 15.29 1.08 -7.59
N LEU A 208 14.52 2.11 -7.92
CA LEU A 208 14.50 2.76 -9.23
C LEU A 208 15.40 4.00 -9.30
N GLY A 209 15.64 4.65 -8.15
CA GLY A 209 16.36 5.90 -8.03
C GLY A 209 16.13 6.56 -6.67
N ASN A 210 16.50 7.82 -6.52
CA ASN A 210 16.22 8.67 -5.37
C ASN A 210 15.76 10.07 -5.83
N ILE A 211 14.63 10.52 -5.29
CA ILE A 211 13.93 11.74 -5.69
C ILE A 211 14.74 13.03 -5.54
N LYS A 212 15.80 13.01 -4.72
CA LYS A 212 16.69 14.16 -4.53
C LYS A 212 17.56 14.44 -5.75
N ASN A 213 17.88 13.40 -6.52
CA ASN A 213 18.86 13.46 -7.61
C ASN A 213 18.26 13.04 -8.95
N ASP A 214 17.20 12.23 -8.94
CA ASP A 214 16.60 11.64 -10.13
C ASP A 214 15.23 12.26 -10.44
N SER A 215 14.95 12.39 -11.74
CA SER A 215 13.71 12.97 -12.24
C SER A 215 12.58 11.94 -12.31
N LEU A 216 11.43 12.21 -11.66
CA LEU A 216 10.30 11.27 -11.65
C LEU A 216 9.82 10.88 -13.05
N ILE A 217 9.81 11.83 -13.98
CA ILE A 217 9.41 11.59 -15.37
C ILE A 217 10.38 10.63 -16.07
N GLU A 218 11.68 10.81 -15.88
CA GLU A 218 12.70 9.95 -16.49
C GLU A 218 12.64 8.55 -15.89
N ILE A 219 12.46 8.45 -14.57
CA ILE A 219 12.23 7.17 -13.91
C ILE A 219 10.99 6.50 -14.51
N TRP A 220 9.87 7.21 -14.60
CA TRP A 220 8.63 6.61 -15.07
C TRP A 220 8.72 6.09 -16.51
N PHE A 221 9.34 6.83 -17.44
CA PHE A 221 9.34 6.45 -18.87
C PHE A 221 10.58 5.64 -19.32
N SER A 222 11.73 5.88 -18.68
CA SER A 222 13.02 5.39 -19.19
C SER A 222 13.69 4.36 -18.29
N ASN A 223 13.18 4.11 -17.07
CA ASN A 223 13.81 3.16 -16.16
C ASN A 223 13.78 1.73 -16.72
N SER A 224 14.94 1.08 -16.75
CA SER A 224 15.15 -0.24 -17.35
C SER A 224 14.37 -1.35 -16.62
N LEU A 225 14.26 -1.30 -15.30
CA LEU A 225 13.49 -2.27 -14.51
C LEU A 225 11.99 -2.14 -14.84
N LEU A 226 11.47 -0.91 -14.87
CA LEU A 226 10.07 -0.67 -15.25
C LEU A 226 9.79 -1.16 -16.65
N ASN A 227 10.61 -0.78 -17.63
CA ASN A 227 10.41 -1.19 -19.03
C ASN A 227 10.50 -2.71 -19.21
N LYS A 228 11.39 -3.38 -18.46
CA LYS A 228 11.48 -4.85 -18.45
C LYS A 228 10.24 -5.51 -17.84
N ILE A 229 9.72 -4.99 -16.73
CA ILE A 229 8.49 -5.50 -16.09
C ILE A 229 7.27 -5.25 -16.98
N ARG A 230 7.11 -4.05 -17.54
CA ARG A 230 5.97 -3.67 -18.39
C ARG A 230 5.90 -4.47 -19.69
N SER A 231 7.07 -4.68 -20.32
CA SER A 231 7.17 -5.49 -21.56
C SER A 231 7.00 -7.00 -21.33
N LEU A 232 7.03 -7.46 -20.08
CA LEU A 232 7.05 -8.89 -19.71
C LEU A 232 8.20 -9.67 -20.37
N SER A 233 9.22 -8.98 -20.86
CA SER A 233 10.35 -9.57 -21.62
C SER A 233 11.25 -10.47 -20.78
N PHE A 234 11.14 -10.38 -19.46
CA PHE A 234 11.89 -11.20 -18.51
C PHE A 234 11.30 -12.60 -18.31
N LEU A 235 10.06 -12.86 -18.77
CA LEU A 235 9.40 -14.14 -18.54
C LEU A 235 10.10 -15.28 -19.30
N GLY A 236 10.71 -16.21 -18.55
CA GLY A 236 11.17 -17.51 -19.05
C GLY A 236 10.09 -18.60 -18.93
N GLU A 237 10.40 -19.81 -19.36
CA GLU A 237 9.51 -20.96 -19.15
C GLU A 237 9.38 -21.30 -17.64
N PRO A 238 8.19 -21.72 -17.16
CA PRO A 238 6.97 -22.00 -17.93
C PRO A 238 6.09 -20.76 -18.18
N CYS A 239 6.46 -19.59 -17.64
CA CYS A 239 5.64 -18.37 -17.73
C CYS A 239 5.58 -17.78 -19.15
N LYS A 240 6.62 -17.97 -19.95
CA LYS A 240 6.71 -17.48 -21.33
C LYS A 240 5.61 -18.08 -22.22
N SER A 241 5.32 -19.37 -22.06
CA SER A 241 4.28 -20.07 -22.83
C SER A 241 2.92 -20.16 -22.12
N CYS A 242 2.80 -19.59 -20.92
CA CYS A 242 1.56 -19.62 -20.15
C CYS A 242 0.46 -18.72 -20.73
N GLU A 243 -0.77 -19.26 -20.83
CA GLU A 243 -1.94 -18.56 -21.39
C GLU A 243 -2.35 -17.33 -20.58
N VAL A 244 -2.20 -17.39 -19.24
CA VAL A 244 -2.58 -16.29 -18.33
C VAL A 244 -1.43 -15.31 -18.04
N LYS A 245 -0.30 -15.38 -18.77
CA LYS A 245 0.90 -14.56 -18.48
C LYS A 245 0.64 -13.06 -18.53
N LYS A 246 -0.31 -12.58 -19.35
CA LYS A 246 -0.68 -11.16 -19.42
C LYS A 246 -1.48 -10.70 -18.20
N LEU A 247 -2.23 -11.61 -17.58
CA LEU A 247 -3.02 -11.34 -16.37
C LEU A 247 -2.14 -11.45 -15.12
N CYS A 248 -1.45 -12.57 -14.97
CA CYS A 248 -0.60 -12.86 -13.81
C CYS A 248 0.74 -12.09 -13.85
N ARG A 249 1.24 -11.76 -15.05
CA ARG A 249 2.47 -10.98 -15.27
C ARG A 249 3.72 -11.60 -14.64
N GLY A 250 3.71 -12.93 -14.52
CA GLY A 250 4.76 -13.74 -13.89
C GLY A 250 4.54 -14.05 -12.41
N GLY A 251 3.52 -13.44 -11.78
CA GLY A 251 3.24 -13.55 -10.35
C GLY A 251 3.99 -12.52 -9.51
N PHE A 252 3.97 -12.71 -8.20
CA PHE A 252 4.42 -11.73 -7.22
C PHE A 252 5.95 -11.70 -7.10
N ARG A 253 6.57 -10.59 -7.51
CA ARG A 253 8.04 -10.43 -7.59
C ARG A 253 8.73 -10.64 -6.25
N PHE A 254 8.07 -10.29 -5.14
CA PHE A 254 8.62 -10.50 -3.81
C PHE A 254 8.83 -11.98 -3.50
N ASN A 255 7.89 -12.86 -3.86
CA ASN A 255 8.04 -14.30 -3.66
C ASN A 255 9.23 -14.87 -4.45
N ALA A 256 9.41 -14.41 -5.69
CA ALA A 256 10.54 -14.78 -6.53
C ALA A 256 11.87 -14.35 -5.86
N TYR A 257 11.95 -13.11 -5.40
CA TYR A 257 13.14 -12.57 -4.74
C TYR A 257 13.48 -13.30 -3.44
N ILE A 258 12.56 -13.45 -2.50
CA ILE A 258 12.87 -14.08 -1.20
C ILE A 258 13.26 -15.56 -1.32
N THR A 259 12.81 -16.23 -2.39
CA THR A 259 13.04 -17.67 -2.58
C THR A 259 14.26 -17.95 -3.43
N LYS A 260 14.52 -17.12 -4.45
CA LYS A 260 15.57 -17.36 -5.46
C LYS A 260 16.65 -16.27 -5.49
N ASN A 261 16.50 -15.21 -4.70
CA ASN A 261 17.32 -14.00 -4.78
C ASN A 261 17.35 -13.38 -6.19
N ASP A 262 16.26 -13.54 -6.95
CA ASP A 262 16.11 -13.08 -8.33
C ASP A 262 14.70 -12.52 -8.57
N LEU A 263 14.62 -11.25 -8.98
CA LEU A 263 13.36 -10.58 -9.29
C LEU A 263 12.68 -11.12 -10.55
N PHE A 264 13.46 -11.70 -11.46
CA PHE A 264 12.99 -12.18 -12.76
C PHE A 264 12.69 -13.67 -12.77
N ALA A 265 12.94 -14.37 -11.66
CA ALA A 265 12.51 -15.76 -11.51
C ALA A 265 10.97 -15.87 -11.55
N PRO A 266 10.44 -17.03 -11.99
CA PRO A 266 9.02 -17.35 -11.84
C PRO A 266 8.59 -17.34 -10.36
N ASP A 267 7.35 -16.91 -10.08
CA ASP A 267 6.82 -16.94 -8.71
C ASP A 267 6.62 -18.41 -8.27
N PRO A 268 7.31 -18.88 -7.20
CA PRO A 268 7.24 -20.26 -6.73
C PRO A 268 5.88 -20.65 -6.13
N SER A 269 4.98 -19.69 -5.88
CA SER A 269 3.63 -19.99 -5.42
C SER A 269 2.75 -20.62 -6.50
N CYS A 270 3.05 -20.35 -7.77
CA CYS A 270 2.29 -20.82 -8.92
C CYS A 270 2.40 -22.35 -9.09
N GLN A 271 1.26 -23.04 -9.24
CA GLN A 271 1.25 -24.49 -9.41
C GLN A 271 1.97 -24.93 -10.70
N LEU A 272 1.78 -24.20 -11.81
CA LEU A 272 2.50 -24.48 -13.06
C LEU A 272 4.02 -24.41 -12.89
N VAL A 273 4.51 -23.47 -12.08
CA VAL A 273 5.94 -23.33 -11.78
C VAL A 273 6.43 -24.52 -10.94
N LYS A 274 5.66 -24.94 -9.93
CA LYS A 274 5.97 -26.13 -9.12
C LYS A 274 6.04 -27.39 -9.99
N ASP A 275 5.07 -27.59 -10.87
CA ASP A 275 5.00 -28.74 -11.76
C ASP A 275 6.16 -28.75 -12.78
N TYR A 276 6.58 -27.57 -13.25
CA TYR A 276 7.71 -27.43 -14.16
C TYR A 276 9.04 -27.78 -13.46
N ILE A 277 9.26 -27.25 -12.25
CA ILE A 277 10.48 -27.53 -11.46
C ILE A 277 10.52 -29.00 -11.03
N GLY A 278 9.39 -29.60 -10.68
CA GLY A 278 9.33 -31.03 -10.30
C GLY A 278 9.63 -31.99 -11.46
N LYS A 279 9.64 -31.50 -12.70
CA LYS A 279 9.96 -32.25 -13.92
C LYS A 279 11.39 -32.02 -14.43
N SER A 280 12.10 -31.03 -13.89
CA SER A 280 13.46 -30.62 -14.28
C SER A 280 14.51 -31.10 -13.29
#